data_AF-A0A2E8GCN5-F1
#
_entry.id   AF-A0A2E8GCN5-F1
#
_cell.length_a   1.000
_cell.length_b   1.000
_cell.length_c   1.000
_cell.angle_alpha   90.00
_cell.angle_beta   90.00
_cell.angle_gamma   90.00
#
_symmetry.space_group_name_H-M   'P 1'
#
loop_
_entity.id
_entity.type
_entity.pdbx_description
1 polymer ?
#
loop_
_entity_poly.entity_id
_entity_poly.type
_entity_poly.pdbx_seq_one_letter_code
_entity_poly.pdbx_strand_id
1 'polypeptide(L)'
;MNSDLFNYYFAHDGIFVIPIEHLSSVGLSRSFEDKVLERDVFTRASAALFNQAFTTYWKRALDLHHKAPRFWFPPRVQHICIVTQPNRIRPYYLPFNKNSWVVYSSDFDPAFSTLEFATYQFFHVERMALLQEIGPASLAANLSYFLTRSPTQLRDFVTGCRKTPRPDARGFRALAEAMSWVQKLYHEQIKRPTLALPRARMMRETGLILPGNLSNKLDRLLQSWLNCASDVIQQHRGTYTCVSIRETKISTWLSEMQPPLLVTGAKGRILWAPDAPEKTAELHASLAELTEQGEERILKDLNVVAFHSRRFLESLRLPQELADPAPDLSEVGLSYVHGQRKLVAYNIGPGEYENRLWEPSPPYERFMLAARTVHEWTHLAAESGWILIPPATRSEWKTLTEELAELFDEIYAVAPTAVRNQTARELTGLKEESDRLGQAVLKRMLHRSEDFLCNLLAQRFLSLDEMDTYVRNNVYSHWEDDTSGGAYVQLGRQAYEFQYLRLSRIEDPMSWFLKSTWFTERFIQPGIISEASFERLITKVTQICDCYQIDESKFDFGTLCQGVESL
;
A
#
# COMPACT_ATOMS: atom_id res chain seq x y z
N MET A 1 4.13 25.71 3.39
CA MET A 1 3.45 24.43 3.66
C MET A 1 2.00 24.61 3.23
N ASN A 2 1.57 23.87 2.22
CA ASN A 2 0.29 24.08 1.55
C ASN A 2 -0.87 23.73 2.50
N SER A 3 -1.80 24.66 2.75
CA SER A 3 -2.93 24.47 3.69
C SER A 3 -3.78 23.25 3.34
N ASP A 4 -3.81 22.92 2.06
CA ASP A 4 -4.73 21.94 1.48
C ASP A 4 -4.30 20.49 1.81
N LEU A 5 -3.00 20.23 1.95
CA LEU A 5 -2.49 18.89 2.31
C LEU A 5 -2.88 18.48 3.73
N PHE A 6 -2.99 19.42 4.66
CA PHE A 6 -3.48 19.09 5.99
C PHE A 6 -4.93 18.62 5.96
N ASN A 7 -5.78 19.22 5.12
CA ASN A 7 -7.15 18.74 4.99
C ASN A 7 -7.19 17.30 4.48
N TYR A 8 -6.33 16.95 3.53
CA TYR A 8 -6.16 15.56 3.08
C TYR A 8 -5.75 14.61 4.22
N TYR A 9 -4.78 14.98 5.06
CA TYR A 9 -4.31 14.12 6.17
C TYR A 9 -5.34 13.88 7.27
N PHE A 10 -6.35 14.75 7.35
CA PHE A 10 -7.43 14.71 8.34
C PHE A 10 -8.81 14.57 7.67
N ALA A 11 -8.86 14.04 6.45
CA ALA A 11 -10.09 14.00 5.63
C ALA A 11 -11.18 13.07 6.18
N HIS A 12 -10.85 12.21 7.14
CA HIS A 12 -11.76 11.20 7.67
C HIS A 12 -11.96 11.32 9.18
N ASP A 13 -13.21 11.32 9.61
CA ASP A 13 -13.52 11.20 11.02
C ASP A 13 -13.07 9.84 11.56
N GLY A 14 -12.42 9.85 12.72
CA GLY A 14 -12.00 8.62 13.41
C GLY A 14 -10.64 8.06 13.01
N ILE A 15 -9.96 8.66 12.03
CA ILE A 15 -8.57 8.34 11.68
C ILE A 15 -7.85 9.56 11.11
N PHE A 16 -6.55 9.71 11.35
CA PHE A 16 -5.74 10.68 10.63
C PHE A 16 -4.42 10.09 10.18
N VAL A 17 -3.82 10.67 9.15
CA VAL A 17 -2.55 10.21 8.58
C VAL A 17 -1.42 11.11 9.04
N ILE A 18 -0.38 10.51 9.60
CA ILE A 18 0.93 11.12 9.75
C ILE A 18 1.73 10.73 8.50
N PRO A 19 1.96 11.66 7.56
CA PRO A 19 2.61 11.33 6.31
C PRO A 19 4.13 11.19 6.49
N ILE A 20 4.79 10.52 5.54
CA ILE A 20 6.24 10.21 5.57
C ILE A 20 7.06 11.51 5.68
N GLU A 21 6.61 12.56 5.01
CA GLU A 21 7.20 13.90 4.94
C GLU A 21 7.31 14.58 6.32
N HIS A 22 6.47 14.16 7.27
CA HIS A 22 6.42 14.68 8.63
C HIS A 22 7.02 13.73 9.66
N LEU A 23 7.77 12.72 9.22
CA LEU A 23 8.41 11.73 10.06
C LEU A 23 9.91 11.66 9.82
N SER A 24 10.64 11.39 10.89
CA SER A 24 12.09 11.19 10.90
C SER A 24 12.47 10.19 11.98
N SER A 25 13.75 9.83 12.06
CA SER A 25 14.27 8.93 13.11
C SER A 25 14.05 9.43 14.55
N VAL A 26 13.64 10.70 14.73
CA VAL A 26 13.33 11.30 16.04
C VAL A 26 11.83 11.57 16.26
N GLY A 27 10.96 11.10 15.35
CA GLY A 27 9.51 11.28 15.43
C GLY A 27 8.99 12.38 14.50
N LEU A 28 7.94 13.07 14.94
CA LEU A 28 7.19 14.07 14.19
C LEU A 28 8.02 15.31 13.88
N SER A 29 7.79 15.91 12.71
CA SER A 29 8.21 17.28 12.46
C SER A 29 7.42 18.23 13.37
N ARG A 30 8.08 19.30 13.84
CA ARG A 30 7.45 20.30 14.71
C ARG A 30 6.19 20.91 14.10
N SER A 31 6.24 21.20 12.79
CA SER A 31 5.10 21.75 12.04
C SER A 31 3.86 20.85 12.07
N PHE A 32 4.06 19.52 12.05
CA PHE A 32 2.96 18.57 12.08
C PHE A 32 2.49 18.32 13.51
N GLU A 33 3.41 18.30 14.48
CA GLU A 33 3.08 18.25 15.91
C GLU A 33 2.17 19.43 16.29
N ASP A 34 2.50 20.65 15.89
CA ASP A 34 1.66 21.83 16.14
C ASP A 34 0.25 21.67 15.55
N LYS A 35 0.13 21.02 14.38
CA LYS A 35 -1.16 20.79 13.71
C LYS A 35 -2.02 19.71 14.35
N VAL A 36 -1.43 18.61 14.83
CA VAL A 36 -2.20 17.59 15.58
C VAL A 36 -2.68 18.11 16.93
N LEU A 37 -1.92 19.04 17.55
CA LEU A 37 -2.33 19.73 18.77
C LEU A 37 -3.44 20.74 18.51
N GLU A 38 -3.34 21.53 17.44
CA GLU A 38 -4.38 22.50 17.03
C GLU A 38 -5.72 21.83 16.73
N ARG A 39 -5.70 20.62 16.17
CA ARG A 39 -6.92 19.85 15.86
C ARG A 39 -7.44 18.99 17.01
N ASP A 40 -6.83 19.07 18.20
CA ASP A 40 -7.20 18.29 19.40
C ASP A 40 -7.25 16.76 19.17
N VAL A 41 -6.54 16.25 18.18
CA VAL A 41 -6.49 14.80 17.91
C VAL A 41 -5.40 14.09 18.73
N PHE A 42 -4.40 14.85 19.21
CA PHE A 42 -3.36 14.43 20.15
C PHE A 42 -3.20 15.46 21.28
N THR A 43 -2.81 14.98 22.45
CA THR A 43 -2.29 15.84 23.53
C THR A 43 -0.78 15.99 23.42
N ARG A 44 -0.21 17.02 24.06
CA ARG A 44 1.27 17.18 24.14
C ARG A 44 1.96 15.95 24.72
N ALA A 45 1.35 15.34 25.73
CA ALA A 45 1.88 14.13 26.35
C ALA A 45 1.83 12.94 25.38
N SER A 46 0.79 12.86 24.54
CA SER A 46 0.66 11.82 23.52
C SER A 46 1.69 11.97 22.39
N ALA A 47 1.87 13.20 21.90
CA ALA A 47 2.91 13.50 20.91
C ALA A 47 4.32 13.18 21.46
N ALA A 48 4.58 13.51 22.73
CA ALA A 48 5.85 13.18 23.38
C ALA A 48 6.07 11.66 23.50
N LEU A 49 5.04 10.89 23.89
CA LEU A 49 5.14 9.43 23.95
C LEU A 49 5.33 8.82 22.55
N PHE A 50 4.60 9.32 21.55
CA PHE A 50 4.78 8.92 20.15
C PHE A 50 6.23 9.13 19.68
N ASN A 51 6.78 10.35 19.86
CA ASN A 51 8.13 10.69 19.42
C ASN A 51 9.19 9.81 20.12
N GLN A 52 9.05 9.59 21.42
CA GLN A 52 9.93 8.69 22.18
C GLN A 52 9.81 7.24 21.70
N ALA A 53 8.59 6.76 21.48
CA ALA A 53 8.34 5.39 21.03
C ALA A 53 8.89 5.14 19.63
N PHE A 54 8.71 6.09 18.70
CA PHE A 54 9.22 6.01 17.33
C PHE A 54 10.75 6.07 17.28
N THR A 55 11.37 7.00 18.03
CA THR A 55 12.83 7.06 18.19
C THR A 55 13.41 5.75 18.73
N THR A 56 12.70 5.16 19.69
CA THR A 56 13.11 3.90 20.31
C THR A 56 12.93 2.71 19.36
N TYR A 57 11.85 2.70 18.57
CA TYR A 57 11.65 1.76 17.46
C TYR A 57 12.82 1.84 16.47
N TRP A 58 13.17 3.05 16.00
CA TRP A 58 14.23 3.25 15.02
C TRP A 58 15.56 2.65 15.48
N LYS A 59 16.00 3.01 16.69
CA LYS A 59 17.24 2.49 17.29
C LYS A 59 17.23 0.97 17.45
N ARG A 60 16.08 0.40 17.81
CA ARG A 60 15.95 -1.04 18.07
C ARG A 60 15.85 -1.86 16.80
N ALA A 61 15.16 -1.37 15.79
CA ALA A 61 15.07 -2.02 14.50
C ALA A 61 16.47 -2.13 13.89
N LEU A 62 17.26 -1.05 13.98
CA LEU A 62 18.64 -1.04 13.53
C LEU A 62 19.52 -2.05 14.31
N ASP A 63 19.43 -2.07 15.64
CA ASP A 63 20.16 -3.04 16.48
C ASP A 63 19.77 -4.50 16.17
N LEU A 64 18.48 -4.78 16.00
CA LEU A 64 17.97 -6.11 15.67
C LEU A 64 18.39 -6.54 14.26
N HIS A 65 18.32 -5.63 13.29
CA HIS A 65 18.79 -5.87 11.93
C HIS A 65 20.28 -6.20 11.91
N HIS A 66 21.13 -5.43 12.60
CA HIS A 66 22.56 -5.73 12.69
C HIS A 66 22.85 -7.11 13.30
N LYS A 67 22.09 -7.50 14.33
CA LYS A 67 22.27 -8.81 15.00
C LYS A 67 21.74 -9.97 14.16
N ALA A 68 20.66 -9.75 13.42
CA ALA A 68 19.92 -10.80 12.74
C ALA A 68 19.29 -10.31 11.41
N PRO A 69 20.11 -9.94 10.41
CA PRO A 69 19.66 -9.24 9.20
C PRO A 69 18.77 -10.09 8.29
N ARG A 70 18.77 -11.41 8.48
CA ARG A 70 17.88 -12.34 7.76
C ARG A 70 16.44 -12.33 8.30
N PHE A 71 16.27 -11.96 9.57
CA PHE A 71 14.98 -12.03 10.25
C PHE A 71 14.42 -10.67 10.55
N TRP A 72 15.26 -9.65 10.72
CA TRP A 72 14.89 -8.28 11.05
C TRP A 72 15.26 -7.33 9.94
N PHE A 73 14.34 -6.42 9.63
CA PHE A 73 14.53 -5.39 8.62
C PHE A 73 15.09 -4.11 9.25
N PRO A 74 15.86 -3.32 8.48
CA PRO A 74 16.27 -1.98 8.90
C PRO A 74 15.02 -1.10 9.11
N PRO A 75 15.08 -0.07 9.99
CA PRO A 75 13.96 0.84 10.16
C PRO A 75 13.68 1.60 8.85
N ARG A 76 12.40 1.88 8.60
CA ARG A 76 11.96 2.79 7.55
C ARG A 76 10.87 3.72 8.07
N VAL A 77 10.57 4.76 7.30
CA VAL A 77 9.42 5.63 7.53
C VAL A 77 8.25 5.13 6.69
N GLN A 78 7.07 5.14 7.27
CA GLN A 78 5.82 4.77 6.61
C GLN A 78 4.74 5.79 6.94
N HIS A 79 3.68 5.84 6.13
CA HIS A 79 2.48 6.56 6.55
C HIS A 79 1.95 5.93 7.83
N ILE A 80 1.73 6.71 8.88
CA ILE A 80 1.17 6.19 10.14
C ILE A 80 -0.26 6.69 10.25
N CYS A 81 -1.21 5.78 10.10
CA CYS A 81 -2.63 6.08 10.24
C CYS A 81 -3.05 5.83 11.68
N ILE A 82 -3.39 6.91 12.39
CA ILE A 82 -3.80 6.88 13.80
C ILE A 82 -5.32 6.80 13.90
N VAL A 83 -5.83 5.66 14.36
CA VAL A 83 -7.26 5.46 14.61
C VAL A 83 -7.64 6.10 15.94
N THR A 84 -8.50 7.12 15.89
CA THR A 84 -9.04 7.83 17.06
C THR A 84 -10.43 7.32 17.48
N GLN A 85 -11.16 6.67 16.57
CA GLN A 85 -12.48 6.09 16.84
C GLN A 85 -12.52 4.61 16.39
N PRO A 86 -12.02 3.67 17.22
CA PRO A 86 -11.85 2.26 16.87
C PRO A 86 -13.13 1.52 16.44
N ASN A 87 -14.30 2.01 16.88
CA ASN A 87 -15.59 1.43 16.54
C ASN A 87 -16.08 1.81 15.14
N ARG A 88 -15.56 2.90 14.56
CA ARG A 88 -15.95 3.38 13.23
C ARG A 88 -15.02 2.93 12.11
N ILE A 89 -13.78 2.60 12.46
CA ILE A 89 -12.77 2.19 11.49
C ILE A 89 -12.68 0.66 11.47
N ARG A 90 -12.71 0.09 10.26
CA ARG A 90 -12.54 -1.35 10.05
C ARG A 90 -11.22 -1.80 10.69
N PRO A 91 -11.22 -2.76 11.63
CA PRO A 91 -10.01 -3.27 12.24
C PRO A 91 -9.04 -3.79 11.18
N TYR A 92 -7.76 -3.46 11.35
CA TYR A 92 -6.66 -3.92 10.49
C TYR A 92 -6.72 -3.48 9.02
N TYR A 93 -7.58 -2.51 8.69
CA TYR A 93 -7.56 -1.86 7.40
C TYR A 93 -6.23 -1.12 7.16
N LEU A 94 -5.71 -1.17 5.94
CA LEU A 94 -4.52 -0.43 5.51
C LEU A 94 -4.94 0.61 4.45
N PRO A 95 -4.99 1.91 4.80
CA PRO A 95 -5.36 2.96 3.83
C PRO A 95 -4.47 3.01 2.59
N PHE A 96 -3.17 2.79 2.77
CA PHE A 96 -2.20 2.69 1.68
C PHE A 96 -1.55 1.30 1.74
N ASN A 97 -1.87 0.44 0.77
CA ASN A 97 -1.43 -0.95 0.74
C ASN A 97 0.10 -1.04 0.75
N LYS A 98 0.67 -1.87 1.63
CA LYS A 98 2.13 -2.03 1.88
C LYS A 98 2.90 -0.73 2.24
N ASN A 99 2.25 0.43 2.24
CA ASN A 99 2.86 1.74 2.46
C ASN A 99 2.28 2.51 3.66
N SER A 100 1.52 1.83 4.53
CA SER A 100 0.97 2.41 5.76
C SER A 100 0.99 1.46 6.94
N TRP A 101 1.08 2.05 8.13
CA TRP A 101 0.95 1.40 9.43
C TRP A 101 -0.27 1.93 10.14
N VAL A 102 -1.13 1.03 10.61
CA VAL A 102 -2.33 1.41 11.35
C VAL A 102 -2.18 1.08 12.82
N VAL A 103 -2.24 2.14 13.63
CA VAL A 103 -2.12 2.11 15.10
C VAL A 103 -3.27 2.91 15.71
N TYR A 104 -3.48 2.80 17.01
CA TYR A 104 -4.56 3.50 17.70
C TYR A 104 -4.03 4.69 18.48
N SER A 105 -4.82 5.75 18.62
CA SER A 105 -4.44 6.91 19.46
C SER A 105 -4.10 6.48 20.89
N SER A 106 -4.81 5.48 21.42
CA SER A 106 -4.55 4.90 22.74
C SER A 106 -3.18 4.24 22.88
N ASP A 107 -2.49 3.91 21.79
CA ASP A 107 -1.11 3.39 21.83
C ASP A 107 -0.12 4.46 22.27
N PHE A 108 -0.50 5.74 22.14
CA PHE A 108 0.34 6.88 22.49
C PHE A 108 -0.24 7.74 23.60
N ASP A 109 -1.39 7.38 24.17
CA ASP A 109 -1.92 8.04 25.36
C ASP A 109 -1.24 7.49 26.63
N PRO A 110 -0.51 8.30 27.43
CA PRO A 110 0.14 7.85 28.66
C PRO A 110 -0.82 7.29 29.73
N ALA A 111 -2.13 7.57 29.66
CA ALA A 111 -3.12 6.96 30.54
C ALA A 111 -3.31 5.45 30.24
N PHE A 112 -3.17 5.07 28.96
CA PHE A 112 -3.53 3.75 28.43
C PHE A 112 -2.34 2.94 27.93
N SER A 113 -1.20 3.58 27.74
CA SER A 113 0.00 3.00 27.13
C SER A 113 1.24 3.24 27.98
N THR A 114 2.33 2.60 27.57
CA THR A 114 3.67 2.79 28.10
C THR A 114 4.66 2.83 26.94
N LEU A 115 5.89 3.29 27.19
CA LEU A 115 6.90 3.45 26.15
C LEU A 115 7.19 2.14 25.42
N GLU A 116 7.36 1.03 26.14
CA GLU A 116 7.70 -0.26 25.53
C GLU A 116 6.54 -0.86 24.75
N PHE A 117 5.30 -0.66 25.20
CA PHE A 117 4.12 -1.08 24.46
C PHE A 117 3.96 -0.27 23.18
N ALA A 118 4.05 1.05 23.26
CA ALA A 118 4.00 1.95 22.11
C ALA A 118 5.10 1.63 21.08
N THR A 119 6.34 1.42 21.53
CA THR A 119 7.44 1.00 20.63
C THR A 119 7.18 -0.34 19.98
N TYR A 120 6.63 -1.33 20.72
CA TYR A 120 6.32 -2.64 20.16
C TYR A 120 5.26 -2.56 19.04
N GLN A 121 4.30 -1.62 19.13
CA GLN A 121 3.28 -1.47 18.09
C GLN A 121 3.90 -1.23 16.72
N PHE A 122 4.96 -0.42 16.60
CA PHE A 122 5.64 -0.19 15.31
C PHE A 122 6.25 -1.48 14.72
N PHE A 123 6.85 -2.34 15.56
CA PHE A 123 7.32 -3.65 15.10
C PHE A 123 6.17 -4.58 14.70
N HIS A 124 5.07 -4.52 15.45
CA HIS A 124 3.91 -5.36 15.19
C HIS A 124 3.26 -5.01 13.85
N VAL A 125 2.94 -3.73 13.64
CA VAL A 125 2.28 -3.26 12.42
C VAL A 125 3.16 -3.35 11.18
N GLU A 126 4.48 -3.17 11.31
CA GLU A 126 5.41 -3.40 10.20
C GLU A 126 5.38 -4.87 9.75
N ARG A 127 5.37 -5.83 10.68
CA ARG A 127 5.24 -7.25 10.30
C ARG A 127 3.90 -7.58 9.67
N MET A 128 2.83 -6.98 10.15
CA MET A 128 1.50 -7.15 9.56
C MET A 128 1.44 -6.59 8.15
N ALA A 129 2.01 -5.40 7.92
CA ALA A 129 2.03 -4.75 6.62
C ALA A 129 2.91 -5.50 5.60
N LEU A 130 4.01 -6.11 6.06
CA LEU A 130 4.85 -6.94 5.20
C LEU A 130 4.15 -8.26 4.87
N LEU A 131 3.82 -9.06 5.88
CA LEU A 131 3.25 -10.40 5.68
C LEU A 131 1.80 -10.38 5.14
N GLN A 132 1.15 -9.22 5.10
CA GLN A 132 -0.26 -9.06 4.76
C GLN A 132 -1.17 -9.97 5.61
N GLU A 133 -0.77 -10.22 6.87
CA GLU A 133 -1.42 -11.15 7.78
C GLU A 133 -1.46 -10.60 9.22
N ILE A 134 -2.66 -10.65 9.83
CA ILE A 134 -2.92 -10.24 11.22
C ILE A 134 -2.63 -11.38 12.22
N GLY A 135 -2.44 -12.58 11.70
CA GLY A 135 -2.49 -13.85 12.42
C GLY A 135 -1.16 -14.31 13.04
N PRO A 136 -1.00 -15.63 13.22
CA PRO A 136 0.14 -16.26 13.88
C PRO A 136 1.51 -15.84 13.36
N ALA A 137 1.66 -15.62 12.05
CA ALA A 137 2.96 -15.37 11.45
C ALA A 137 3.57 -14.03 11.91
N SER A 138 2.76 -12.96 11.96
CA SER A 138 3.22 -11.62 12.37
C SER A 138 3.58 -11.56 13.86
N LEU A 139 2.86 -12.28 14.72
CA LEU A 139 3.21 -12.41 16.13
C LEU A 139 4.49 -13.24 16.30
N ALA A 140 4.57 -14.41 15.66
CA ALA A 140 5.74 -15.30 15.78
C ALA A 140 7.03 -14.61 15.34
N ALA A 141 7.00 -13.90 14.20
CA ALA A 141 8.14 -13.14 13.68
C ALA A 141 8.65 -12.06 14.66
N ASN A 142 7.79 -11.58 15.57
CA ASN A 142 8.13 -10.56 16.54
C ASN A 142 8.56 -11.09 17.90
N LEU A 143 8.40 -12.37 18.23
CA LEU A 143 8.73 -12.86 19.58
C LEU A 143 10.22 -12.71 19.94
N SER A 144 11.12 -12.73 18.95
CA SER A 144 12.55 -12.53 19.21
C SER A 144 12.89 -11.11 19.69
N TYR A 145 11.99 -10.13 19.49
CA TYR A 145 12.11 -8.77 20.04
C TYR A 145 12.32 -8.79 21.56
N PHE A 146 11.58 -9.67 22.27
CA PHE A 146 11.58 -9.72 23.73
C PHE A 146 12.82 -10.38 24.33
N LEU A 147 13.60 -11.13 23.55
CA LEU A 147 14.69 -11.97 24.06
C LEU A 147 15.88 -11.18 24.60
N THR A 148 16.02 -9.92 24.20
CA THR A 148 17.11 -9.02 24.59
C THR A 148 16.65 -7.83 25.41
N ARG A 149 15.36 -7.78 25.79
CA ARG A 149 14.82 -6.69 26.61
C ARG A 149 15.22 -6.88 28.07
N SER A 150 15.44 -5.77 28.76
CA SER A 150 15.73 -5.79 30.20
C SER A 150 14.47 -6.12 31.01
N PRO A 151 14.60 -6.60 32.26
CA PRO A 151 13.45 -6.86 33.12
C PRO A 151 12.53 -5.64 33.31
N THR A 152 13.08 -4.42 33.36
CA THR A 152 12.30 -3.18 33.46
C THR A 152 11.50 -2.92 32.19
N GLN A 153 12.10 -3.10 31.02
CA GLN A 153 11.41 -2.94 29.74
C GLN A 153 10.27 -3.95 29.57
N LEU A 154 10.51 -5.19 29.98
CA LEU A 154 9.49 -6.24 29.93
C LEU A 154 8.32 -5.96 30.88
N ARG A 155 8.58 -5.42 32.08
CA ARG A 155 7.53 -4.98 33.00
C ARG A 155 6.73 -3.80 32.45
N ASP A 156 7.40 -2.84 31.82
CA ASP A 156 6.76 -1.71 31.17
C ASP A 156 5.82 -2.20 30.04
N PHE A 157 6.32 -3.06 29.14
CA PHE A 157 5.52 -3.68 28.08
C PHE A 157 4.28 -4.42 28.62
N VAL A 158 4.46 -5.26 29.64
CA VAL A 158 3.36 -6.00 30.31
C VAL A 158 2.34 -5.03 30.92
N THR A 159 2.80 -3.90 31.45
CA THR A 159 1.91 -2.86 32.00
C THR A 159 1.06 -2.22 30.90
N GLY A 160 1.66 -1.84 29.76
CA GLY A 160 0.93 -1.31 28.62
C GLY A 160 -0.09 -2.31 28.06
N CYS A 161 0.30 -3.57 27.88
CA CYS A 161 -0.61 -4.64 27.44
C CYS A 161 -1.84 -4.82 28.33
N ARG A 162 -1.73 -4.55 29.64
CA ARG A 162 -2.84 -4.67 30.59
C ARG A 162 -3.76 -3.47 30.58
N LYS A 163 -3.23 -2.27 30.31
CA LYS A 163 -3.97 -1.00 30.34
C LYS A 163 -4.65 -0.68 29.01
N THR A 164 -4.13 -1.19 27.90
CA THR A 164 -4.60 -0.81 26.57
C THR A 164 -6.11 -1.06 26.37
N PRO A 165 -6.87 -0.07 25.85
CA PRO A 165 -8.29 -0.20 25.54
C PRO A 165 -8.54 -0.65 24.09
N ARG A 166 -7.50 -1.04 23.35
CA ARG A 166 -7.64 -1.48 21.95
C ARG A 166 -8.71 -2.57 21.80
N PRO A 167 -9.39 -2.65 20.64
CA PRO A 167 -10.32 -3.76 20.35
C PRO A 167 -9.68 -5.14 20.54
N ASP A 168 -8.40 -5.28 20.16
CA ASP A 168 -7.62 -6.52 20.24
C ASP A 168 -6.80 -6.68 21.55
N ALA A 169 -7.14 -5.91 22.59
CA ALA A 169 -6.41 -5.94 23.87
C ALA A 169 -6.30 -7.33 24.50
N ARG A 170 -7.26 -8.24 24.25
CA ARG A 170 -7.20 -9.63 24.75
C ARG A 170 -5.97 -10.38 24.21
N GLY A 171 -5.59 -10.17 22.95
CA GLY A 171 -4.37 -10.75 22.36
C GLY A 171 -3.11 -10.26 23.07
N PHE A 172 -3.01 -8.94 23.28
CA PHE A 172 -1.88 -8.35 24.01
C PHE A 172 -1.80 -8.79 25.48
N ARG A 173 -2.94 -8.99 26.16
CA ARG A 173 -2.96 -9.55 27.51
C ARG A 173 -2.46 -10.99 27.54
N ALA A 174 -2.85 -11.83 26.58
CA ALA A 174 -2.34 -13.19 26.45
C ALA A 174 -0.81 -13.19 26.19
N LEU A 175 -0.32 -12.27 25.36
CA LEU A 175 1.12 -12.08 25.14
C LEU A 175 1.84 -11.65 26.44
N ALA A 176 1.24 -10.75 27.21
CA ALA A 176 1.79 -10.31 28.50
C ALA A 176 1.90 -11.47 29.52
N GLU A 177 0.91 -12.34 29.60
CA GLU A 177 0.93 -13.55 30.43
C GLU A 177 2.00 -14.55 29.96
N ALA A 178 2.23 -14.61 28.66
CA ALA A 178 3.24 -15.46 28.05
C ALA A 178 4.69 -15.01 28.31
N MET A 179 4.93 -13.77 28.72
CA MET A 179 6.28 -13.19 28.86
C MET A 179 7.23 -14.02 29.74
N SER A 180 6.69 -14.66 30.79
CA SER A 180 7.47 -15.51 31.70
C SER A 180 8.18 -16.69 31.02
N TRP A 181 7.61 -17.21 29.92
CA TRP A 181 8.21 -18.30 29.15
C TRP A 181 8.76 -17.84 27.80
N VAL A 182 8.26 -16.75 27.20
CA VAL A 182 8.82 -16.18 25.97
C VAL A 182 10.29 -15.81 26.16
N GLN A 183 10.67 -15.28 27.33
CA GLN A 183 12.08 -14.99 27.65
C GLN A 183 12.97 -16.24 27.70
N LYS A 184 12.39 -17.44 27.81
CA LYS A 184 13.11 -18.72 27.83
C LYS A 184 13.30 -19.31 26.43
N LEU A 185 12.76 -18.67 25.39
CA LEU A 185 13.03 -19.03 24.01
C LEU A 185 14.46 -18.62 23.62
N TYR A 186 14.92 -19.20 22.51
CA TYR A 186 16.20 -18.91 21.88
C TYR A 186 15.98 -18.42 20.46
N HIS A 187 17.02 -17.85 19.86
CA HIS A 187 17.03 -17.41 18.48
C HIS A 187 18.42 -17.64 17.87
N GLU A 188 18.48 -18.11 16.64
CA GLU A 188 19.72 -18.56 15.99
C GLU A 188 20.82 -17.48 15.90
N GLN A 189 20.44 -16.20 15.90
CA GLN A 189 21.39 -15.08 15.79
C GLN A 189 21.35 -14.09 16.97
N ILE A 190 20.29 -14.09 17.78
CA ILE A 190 20.06 -13.05 18.80
C ILE A 190 20.35 -13.58 20.21
N LYS A 191 19.90 -14.82 20.49
CA LYS A 191 20.05 -15.47 21.78
C LYS A 191 20.26 -16.96 21.54
N ARG A 192 21.50 -17.33 21.19
CA ARG A 192 21.85 -18.72 20.85
C ARG A 192 21.78 -19.61 22.09
N PRO A 193 21.32 -20.87 21.96
CA PRO A 193 21.42 -21.83 23.04
C PRO A 193 22.89 -22.16 23.31
N THR A 194 23.28 -22.21 24.59
CA THR A 194 24.64 -22.56 25.02
C THR A 194 24.88 -24.07 25.03
N LEU A 195 23.82 -24.86 25.09
CA LEU A 195 23.84 -26.32 25.08
C LEU A 195 22.85 -26.83 24.03
N ALA A 196 23.08 -28.05 23.53
CA ALA A 196 22.10 -28.73 22.68
C ALA A 196 20.78 -28.85 23.45
N LEU A 197 19.66 -28.52 22.79
CA LEU A 197 18.32 -28.59 23.36
C LEU A 197 17.61 -29.82 22.78
N PRO A 198 17.53 -30.95 23.50
CA PRO A 198 16.84 -32.13 23.02
C PRO A 198 15.38 -31.80 22.71
N ARG A 199 14.89 -32.28 21.55
CA ARG A 199 13.52 -32.07 21.08
C ARG A 199 13.15 -30.60 20.85
N ALA A 200 14.12 -29.72 20.64
CA ALA A 200 13.82 -28.35 20.26
C ALA A 200 13.21 -28.28 18.86
N ARG A 201 12.19 -27.43 18.70
CA ARG A 201 11.58 -27.10 17.40
C ARG A 201 12.23 -25.81 16.88
N MET A 202 12.72 -25.85 15.64
CA MET A 202 13.22 -24.66 14.95
C MET A 202 12.13 -24.11 14.03
N MET A 203 11.88 -22.81 14.09
CA MET A 203 11.01 -22.09 13.17
C MET A 203 11.90 -21.33 12.18
N ARG A 204 12.10 -21.90 10.99
CA ARG A 204 13.09 -21.42 10.02
C ARG A 204 12.78 -20.00 9.53
N GLU A 205 11.51 -19.65 9.47
CA GLU A 205 10.99 -18.38 8.98
C GLU A 205 11.25 -17.23 9.96
N THR A 206 11.42 -17.54 11.24
CA THR A 206 11.57 -16.55 12.33
C THR A 206 12.88 -16.65 13.08
N GLY A 207 13.69 -17.68 12.79
CA GLY A 207 14.93 -17.96 13.51
C GLY A 207 14.72 -18.41 14.97
N LEU A 208 13.48 -18.58 15.42
CA LEU A 208 13.14 -18.98 16.79
C LEU A 208 13.47 -20.45 17.03
N ILE A 209 14.03 -20.71 18.20
CA ILE A 209 14.36 -22.04 18.68
C ILE A 209 13.58 -22.27 19.98
N LEU A 210 12.65 -23.23 19.93
CA LEU A 210 11.74 -23.55 21.02
C LEU A 210 12.18 -24.82 21.75
N PRO A 211 12.50 -24.76 23.04
CA PRO A 211 12.59 -25.96 23.88
C PRO A 211 11.32 -26.81 23.77
N GLY A 212 11.45 -28.14 23.73
CA GLY A 212 10.32 -29.04 23.46
C GLY A 212 9.14 -28.89 24.43
N ASN A 213 9.40 -28.52 25.69
CA ASN A 213 8.37 -28.26 26.69
C ASN A 213 7.60 -26.94 26.50
N LEU A 214 8.00 -26.10 25.53
CA LEU A 214 7.37 -24.81 25.23
C LEU A 214 6.59 -24.80 23.91
N SER A 215 6.68 -25.83 23.05
CA SER A 215 5.96 -25.84 21.76
C SER A 215 4.46 -25.63 21.94
N ASN A 216 3.81 -26.44 22.80
CA ASN A 216 2.37 -26.33 23.05
C ASN A 216 1.96 -25.00 23.70
N LYS A 217 2.90 -24.24 24.29
CA LYS A 217 2.61 -22.89 24.81
C LYS A 217 2.59 -21.86 23.69
N LEU A 218 3.52 -21.98 22.75
CA LEU A 218 3.52 -21.13 21.55
C LEU A 218 2.25 -21.37 20.73
N ASP A 219 1.93 -22.62 20.40
CA ASP A 219 0.78 -22.92 19.54
C ASP A 219 -0.53 -22.37 20.16
N ARG A 220 -0.69 -22.46 21.48
CA ARG A 220 -1.82 -21.85 22.20
C ARG A 220 -1.83 -20.32 22.18
N LEU A 221 -0.68 -19.67 22.32
CA LEU A 221 -0.58 -18.22 22.23
C LEU A 221 -0.96 -17.73 20.84
N LEU A 222 -0.43 -18.37 19.79
CA LEU A 222 -0.73 -18.05 18.40
C LEU A 222 -2.22 -18.23 18.08
N GLN A 223 -2.83 -19.33 18.55
CA GLN A 223 -4.26 -19.55 18.39
C GLN A 223 -5.11 -18.52 19.15
N SER A 224 -4.71 -18.16 20.37
CA SER A 224 -5.40 -17.12 21.15
C SER A 224 -5.33 -15.76 20.45
N TRP A 225 -4.22 -15.45 19.79
CA TRP A 225 -4.05 -14.24 19.01
C TRP A 225 -4.98 -14.22 17.79
N LEU A 226 -4.99 -15.32 17.02
CA LEU A 226 -5.86 -15.47 15.85
C LEU A 226 -7.34 -15.38 16.21
N ASN A 227 -7.76 -16.04 17.30
CA ASN A 227 -9.12 -15.97 17.79
C ASN A 227 -9.49 -14.54 18.21
N CYS A 228 -8.58 -13.83 18.88
CA CYS A 228 -8.82 -12.43 19.26
C CYS A 228 -9.02 -11.53 18.04
N ALA A 229 -8.15 -11.64 17.03
CA ALA A 229 -8.28 -10.86 15.80
C ALA A 229 -9.59 -11.18 15.06
N SER A 230 -9.95 -12.46 14.99
CA SER A 230 -11.20 -12.93 14.39
C SER A 230 -12.43 -12.40 15.13
N ASP A 231 -12.43 -12.46 16.46
CA ASP A 231 -13.50 -11.91 17.30
C ASP A 231 -13.67 -10.39 17.09
N VAL A 232 -12.56 -9.65 16.97
CA VAL A 232 -12.60 -8.19 16.71
C VAL A 232 -13.25 -7.88 15.36
N ILE A 233 -12.88 -8.63 14.32
CA ILE A 233 -13.48 -8.49 12.99
C ILE A 233 -14.97 -8.86 13.06
N GLN A 234 -15.33 -9.95 13.74
CA GLN A 234 -16.72 -10.38 13.89
C GLN A 234 -17.54 -9.37 14.70
N GLN A 235 -17.00 -8.81 15.78
CA GLN A 235 -17.66 -7.79 16.58
C GLN A 235 -17.91 -6.52 15.77
N HIS A 236 -16.91 -6.09 14.98
CA HIS A 236 -17.08 -4.96 14.07
C HIS A 236 -18.13 -5.24 13.00
N ARG A 237 -18.16 -6.42 12.40
CA ARG A 237 -19.24 -6.82 11.49
C ARG A 237 -20.60 -6.81 12.17
N GLY A 238 -20.65 -7.26 13.42
CA GLY A 238 -21.85 -7.25 14.26
C GLY A 238 -22.44 -5.86 14.49
N THR A 239 -21.66 -4.78 14.42
CA THR A 239 -22.23 -3.42 14.58
C THR A 239 -23.11 -2.99 13.41
N TYR A 240 -23.06 -3.69 12.28
CA TYR A 240 -23.83 -3.37 11.07
C TYR A 240 -24.95 -4.41 10.79
N THR A 241 -25.30 -5.27 11.75
CA THR A 241 -26.24 -6.37 11.47
C THR A 241 -27.70 -5.91 11.25
N CYS A 242 -28.15 -6.22 10.02
CA CYS A 242 -29.44 -6.80 9.60
C CYS A 242 -30.75 -6.00 9.78
N VAL A 243 -30.91 -4.95 8.97
CA VAL A 243 -32.19 -4.73 8.28
C VAL A 243 -31.92 -4.87 6.78
N SER A 244 -32.22 -6.05 6.24
CA SER A 244 -32.19 -6.26 4.79
C SER A 244 -33.20 -5.32 4.15
N ILE A 245 -32.72 -4.50 3.21
CA ILE A 245 -33.56 -3.58 2.48
C ILE A 245 -34.31 -4.38 1.39
N ARG A 246 -35.65 -4.35 1.43
CA ARG A 246 -36.49 -5.02 0.44
C ARG A 246 -36.51 -4.33 -0.92
N GLU A 247 -36.37 -3.01 -0.92
CA GLU A 247 -36.38 -2.17 -2.12
C GLU A 247 -35.15 -1.28 -2.15
N THR A 248 -34.21 -1.60 -3.04
CA THR A 248 -32.95 -0.87 -3.14
C THR A 248 -33.03 0.31 -4.09
N LYS A 249 -32.50 1.45 -3.65
CA LYS A 249 -32.27 2.66 -4.45
C LYS A 249 -31.21 2.44 -5.53
N ILE A 250 -30.36 1.43 -5.42
CA ILE A 250 -29.30 1.13 -6.40
C ILE A 250 -29.91 0.80 -7.77
N SER A 251 -30.89 -0.09 -7.81
CA SER A 251 -31.52 -0.50 -9.09
C SER A 251 -32.29 0.66 -9.73
N THR A 252 -32.97 1.48 -8.93
CA THR A 252 -33.62 2.70 -9.39
C THR A 252 -32.60 3.68 -9.96
N TRP A 253 -31.54 3.99 -9.22
CA TRP A 253 -30.50 4.91 -9.67
C TRP A 253 -29.82 4.42 -10.95
N LEU A 254 -29.50 3.13 -11.06
CA LEU A 254 -28.91 2.55 -12.28
C LEU A 254 -29.86 2.65 -13.48
N SER A 255 -31.15 2.42 -13.27
CA SER A 255 -32.17 2.50 -14.33
C SER A 255 -32.42 3.94 -14.81
N GLU A 256 -32.44 4.90 -13.88
CA GLU A 256 -32.69 6.32 -14.14
C GLU A 256 -31.45 7.03 -14.71
N MET A 257 -30.28 6.79 -14.13
CA MET A 257 -29.05 7.51 -14.47
C MET A 257 -28.22 6.87 -15.58
N GLN A 258 -28.45 5.58 -15.85
CA GLN A 258 -27.76 4.77 -16.87
C GLN A 258 -26.27 5.10 -17.01
N PRO A 259 -25.50 5.01 -15.90
CA PRO A 259 -24.10 5.41 -15.90
C PRO A 259 -23.26 4.53 -16.86
N PRO A 260 -22.19 5.08 -17.46
CA PRO A 260 -21.31 4.33 -18.36
C PRO A 260 -20.33 3.43 -17.58
N LEU A 261 -20.88 2.44 -16.87
CA LEU A 261 -20.15 1.45 -16.09
C LEU A 261 -20.88 0.11 -16.10
N LEU A 262 -20.22 -0.95 -15.65
CA LEU A 262 -20.85 -2.23 -15.35
C LEU A 262 -20.90 -2.45 -13.84
N VAL A 263 -21.90 -3.19 -13.37
CA VAL A 263 -21.86 -3.77 -12.03
C VAL A 263 -21.57 -5.25 -12.18
N THR A 264 -20.50 -5.73 -11.55
CA THR A 264 -20.05 -7.12 -11.65
C THR A 264 -20.09 -7.84 -10.30
N GLY A 265 -20.24 -9.15 -10.37
CA GLY A 265 -20.23 -10.08 -9.27
C GLY A 265 -18.97 -10.96 -9.27
N ALA A 266 -19.04 -12.11 -8.60
CA ALA A 266 -17.93 -13.04 -8.54
C ALA A 266 -17.48 -13.48 -9.94
N LYS A 267 -16.14 -13.57 -10.12
CA LYS A 267 -15.49 -13.99 -11.36
C LYS A 267 -15.87 -13.15 -12.59
N GLY A 268 -16.12 -11.85 -12.37
CA GLY A 268 -16.41 -10.90 -13.46
C GLY A 268 -17.81 -11.01 -14.06
N ARG A 269 -18.71 -11.82 -13.49
CA ARG A 269 -20.09 -11.95 -14.00
C ARG A 269 -20.79 -10.59 -13.99
N ILE A 270 -21.32 -10.15 -15.12
CA ILE A 270 -22.09 -8.90 -15.22
C ILE A 270 -23.45 -9.09 -14.54
N LEU A 271 -23.73 -8.28 -13.53
CA LEU A 271 -25.00 -8.23 -12.80
C LEU A 271 -25.94 -7.14 -13.31
N TRP A 272 -25.36 -6.06 -13.85
CA TRP A 272 -26.08 -4.97 -14.50
C TRP A 272 -25.22 -4.30 -15.58
N ALA A 273 -25.86 -3.82 -16.65
CA ALA A 273 -25.22 -3.11 -17.74
C ALA A 273 -26.13 -1.99 -18.29
N PRO A 274 -25.56 -0.89 -18.84
CA PRO A 274 -26.32 0.28 -19.26
C PRO A 274 -27.11 0.07 -20.55
N ASP A 275 -26.82 -0.96 -21.33
CA ASP A 275 -27.52 -1.32 -22.57
C ASP A 275 -28.77 -2.19 -22.34
N ALA A 276 -28.96 -2.68 -21.10
CA ALA A 276 -30.16 -3.39 -20.67
C ALA A 276 -30.52 -2.99 -19.23
N PRO A 277 -30.80 -1.69 -18.98
CA PRO A 277 -30.95 -1.14 -17.62
C PRO A 277 -32.09 -1.80 -16.83
N GLU A 278 -33.10 -2.34 -17.51
CA GLU A 278 -34.24 -3.05 -16.93
C GLU A 278 -33.90 -4.47 -16.41
N LYS A 279 -32.74 -5.04 -16.78
CA LYS A 279 -32.35 -6.39 -16.36
C LYS A 279 -31.65 -6.38 -15.00
N THR A 280 -32.43 -6.18 -13.93
CA THR A 280 -31.90 -6.05 -12.55
C THR A 280 -32.01 -7.32 -11.71
N ALA A 281 -32.59 -8.41 -12.23
CA ALA A 281 -32.89 -9.61 -11.44
C ALA A 281 -31.64 -10.23 -10.77
N GLU A 282 -30.51 -10.29 -11.50
CA GLU A 282 -29.26 -10.83 -10.95
C GLU A 282 -28.64 -9.89 -9.91
N LEU A 283 -28.65 -8.58 -10.19
CA LEU A 283 -28.22 -7.56 -9.25
C LEU A 283 -29.02 -7.64 -7.94
N HIS A 284 -30.35 -7.73 -8.01
CA HIS A 284 -31.21 -7.89 -6.83
C HIS A 284 -30.85 -9.13 -6.01
N ALA A 285 -30.55 -10.26 -6.67
CA ALA A 285 -30.12 -11.47 -5.97
C ALA A 285 -28.77 -11.29 -5.26
N SER A 286 -27.81 -10.58 -5.87
CA SER A 286 -26.52 -10.27 -5.25
C SER A 286 -26.58 -9.25 -4.12
N LEU A 287 -27.65 -8.46 -4.04
CA LEU A 287 -27.88 -7.48 -2.97
C LEU A 287 -28.73 -8.03 -1.81
N ALA A 288 -28.94 -9.34 -1.71
CA ALA A 288 -29.81 -9.94 -0.69
C ALA A 288 -29.40 -9.59 0.76
N GLU A 289 -28.10 -9.44 1.01
CA GLU A 289 -27.53 -9.09 2.33
C GLU A 289 -27.28 -7.58 2.52
N LEU A 290 -27.80 -6.75 1.61
CA LEU A 290 -27.58 -5.30 1.63
C LEU A 290 -28.21 -4.64 2.87
N THR A 291 -27.40 -3.86 3.59
CA THR A 291 -27.83 -2.97 4.68
C THR A 291 -27.96 -1.53 4.20
N GLU A 292 -28.52 -0.64 5.02
CA GLU A 292 -28.58 0.81 4.71
C GLU A 292 -27.19 1.43 4.52
N GLN A 293 -26.23 1.05 5.35
CA GLN A 293 -24.85 1.55 5.23
C GLN A 293 -24.17 1.00 3.97
N GLY A 294 -24.42 -0.27 3.62
CA GLY A 294 -23.94 -0.87 2.39
C GLY A 294 -24.56 -0.22 1.15
N GLU A 295 -25.87 0.05 1.18
CA GLU A 295 -26.57 0.77 0.11
C GLU A 295 -26.00 2.16 -0.11
N GLU A 296 -25.86 2.94 0.97
CA GLU A 296 -25.26 4.27 0.92
C GLU A 296 -23.83 4.23 0.37
N ARG A 297 -23.03 3.25 0.81
CA ARG A 297 -21.67 3.04 0.31
C ARG A 297 -21.66 2.77 -1.18
N ILE A 298 -22.40 1.76 -1.63
CA ILE A 298 -22.41 1.33 -3.03
C ILE A 298 -22.91 2.47 -3.92
N LEU A 299 -23.97 3.18 -3.52
CA LEU A 299 -24.45 4.35 -4.26
C LEU A 299 -23.37 5.44 -4.40
N LYS A 300 -22.68 5.79 -3.31
CA LYS A 300 -21.60 6.78 -3.36
C LYS A 300 -20.46 6.34 -4.26
N ASP A 301 -20.09 5.06 -4.21
CA ASP A 301 -19.01 4.51 -5.02
C ASP A 301 -19.39 4.44 -6.51
N LEU A 302 -20.61 4.02 -6.82
CA LEU A 302 -21.16 4.07 -8.18
C LEU A 302 -21.19 5.50 -8.73
N ASN A 303 -21.51 6.49 -7.90
CA ASN A 303 -21.44 7.89 -8.30
C ASN A 303 -20.00 8.31 -8.63
N VAL A 304 -18.99 7.88 -7.85
CA VAL A 304 -17.57 8.15 -8.14
C VAL A 304 -17.16 7.53 -9.48
N VAL A 305 -17.46 6.25 -9.69
CA VAL A 305 -17.12 5.55 -10.95
C VAL A 305 -17.84 6.19 -12.14
N ALA A 306 -19.13 6.50 -11.99
CA ALA A 306 -19.93 7.13 -13.03
C ALA A 306 -19.45 8.55 -13.37
N PHE A 307 -19.13 9.36 -12.37
CA PHE A 307 -18.63 10.72 -12.56
C PHE A 307 -17.33 10.71 -13.37
N HIS A 308 -16.34 9.93 -12.95
CA HIS A 308 -15.04 9.86 -13.62
C HIS A 308 -15.14 9.22 -15.00
N SER A 309 -15.96 8.18 -15.16
CA SER A 309 -16.19 7.55 -16.47
C SER A 309 -16.89 8.49 -17.46
N ARG A 310 -17.91 9.24 -17.02
CA ARG A 310 -18.56 10.27 -17.87
C ARG A 310 -17.56 11.35 -18.27
N ARG A 311 -16.83 11.92 -17.30
CA ARG A 311 -15.82 12.96 -17.59
C ARG A 311 -14.78 12.50 -18.61
N PHE A 312 -14.29 11.28 -18.48
CA PHE A 312 -13.35 10.72 -19.45
C PHE A 312 -14.00 10.60 -20.82
N LEU A 313 -15.14 9.91 -20.93
CA LEU A 313 -15.81 9.63 -22.20
C LEU A 313 -16.32 10.90 -22.91
N GLU A 314 -16.88 11.86 -22.17
CA GLU A 314 -17.37 13.14 -22.70
C GLU A 314 -16.22 14.04 -23.16
N SER A 315 -15.01 13.85 -22.63
CA SER A 315 -13.83 14.58 -23.10
C SER A 315 -13.31 14.04 -24.44
N LEU A 316 -13.71 12.84 -24.89
CA LEU A 316 -13.18 12.25 -26.11
C LEU A 316 -13.82 12.89 -27.36
N ARG A 317 -12.99 13.31 -28.32
CA ARG A 317 -13.51 13.83 -29.60
C ARG A 317 -14.04 12.73 -30.52
N LEU A 318 -13.41 11.55 -30.48
CA LEU A 318 -13.75 10.39 -31.30
C LEU A 318 -13.69 9.12 -30.44
N PRO A 319 -14.70 8.84 -29.59
CA PRO A 319 -14.70 7.70 -28.67
C PRO A 319 -14.45 6.33 -29.34
N GLN A 320 -14.89 6.18 -30.60
CA GLN A 320 -14.72 4.97 -31.40
C GLN A 320 -13.25 4.65 -31.77
N GLU A 321 -12.34 5.62 -31.65
CA GLU A 321 -10.91 5.40 -31.91
C GLU A 321 -10.17 4.79 -30.72
N LEU A 322 -10.81 4.69 -29.56
CA LEU A 322 -10.24 4.03 -28.39
C LEU A 322 -10.01 2.54 -28.73
N ALA A 323 -8.90 1.97 -28.30
CA ALA A 323 -8.56 0.56 -28.49
C ALA A 323 -9.52 -0.35 -27.73
N ASP A 324 -9.72 -1.56 -28.24
CA ASP A 324 -10.38 -2.60 -27.44
C ASP A 324 -9.42 -3.10 -26.37
N PRO A 325 -9.91 -3.47 -25.17
CA PRO A 325 -9.05 -3.89 -24.08
C PRO A 325 -8.16 -5.06 -24.49
N ALA A 326 -6.88 -5.03 -24.09
CA ALA A 326 -5.97 -6.14 -24.36
C ALA A 326 -6.49 -7.48 -23.78
N PRO A 327 -6.29 -8.62 -24.47
CA PRO A 327 -6.78 -9.92 -24.00
C PRO A 327 -6.19 -10.38 -22.65
N ASP A 328 -5.02 -9.86 -22.28
CA ASP A 328 -4.31 -10.13 -21.03
C ASP A 328 -4.52 -9.05 -19.96
N LEU A 329 -5.39 -8.06 -20.21
CA LEU A 329 -5.76 -7.05 -19.22
C LEU A 329 -6.40 -7.73 -18.00
N SER A 330 -5.89 -7.37 -16.82
CA SER A 330 -6.28 -8.01 -15.57
C SER A 330 -7.63 -7.51 -15.07
N GLU A 331 -8.67 -8.36 -15.15
CA GLU A 331 -10.01 -8.09 -14.60
C GLU A 331 -10.10 -8.36 -13.09
N VAL A 332 -9.31 -7.63 -12.30
CA VAL A 332 -9.21 -7.80 -10.84
C VAL A 332 -9.35 -6.47 -10.12
N GLY A 333 -9.64 -6.55 -8.82
CA GLY A 333 -9.83 -5.36 -8.01
C GLY A 333 -11.28 -4.94 -7.89
N LEU A 334 -11.47 -3.82 -7.22
CA LEU A 334 -12.76 -3.18 -7.03
C LEU A 334 -13.30 -2.53 -8.33
N SER A 335 -12.38 -1.99 -9.12
CA SER A 335 -12.66 -1.28 -10.37
C SER A 335 -11.63 -1.68 -11.40
N TYR A 336 -12.09 -2.13 -12.57
CA TYR A 336 -11.24 -2.59 -13.68
C TYR A 336 -11.96 -2.37 -15.02
N VAL A 337 -11.24 -2.26 -16.14
CA VAL A 337 -11.86 -2.32 -17.47
C VAL A 337 -12.28 -3.74 -17.83
N HIS A 338 -13.55 -3.93 -18.19
CA HIS A 338 -14.07 -5.22 -18.62
C HIS A 338 -13.69 -5.51 -20.07
N GLY A 339 -12.96 -6.60 -20.30
CA GLY A 339 -12.29 -6.96 -21.55
C GLY A 339 -13.22 -7.06 -22.77
N GLN A 340 -14.45 -7.53 -22.56
CA GLN A 340 -15.42 -7.68 -23.66
C GLN A 340 -16.32 -6.47 -23.89
N ARG A 341 -16.46 -5.59 -22.90
CA ARG A 341 -17.52 -4.56 -22.89
C ARG A 341 -16.96 -3.16 -22.98
N LYS A 342 -15.65 -2.99 -22.76
CA LYS A 342 -14.95 -1.70 -22.87
C LYS A 342 -15.59 -0.63 -21.99
N LEU A 343 -15.94 -1.05 -20.78
CA LEU A 343 -16.51 -0.22 -19.72
C LEU A 343 -15.79 -0.56 -18.42
N VAL A 344 -15.67 0.41 -17.53
CA VAL A 344 -15.21 0.14 -16.17
C VAL A 344 -16.29 -0.64 -15.43
N ALA A 345 -15.89 -1.75 -14.82
CA ALA A 345 -16.72 -2.59 -13.97
C ALA A 345 -16.48 -2.24 -12.49
N TYR A 346 -17.56 -2.05 -11.74
CA TYR A 346 -17.57 -1.95 -10.29
C TYR A 346 -17.99 -3.29 -9.68
N ASN A 347 -17.09 -3.91 -8.92
CA ASN A 347 -17.29 -5.25 -8.37
C ASN A 347 -17.96 -5.21 -6.98
N ILE A 348 -19.16 -5.80 -6.90
CA ILE A 348 -19.92 -6.00 -5.64
C ILE A 348 -20.02 -7.47 -5.22
N GLY A 349 -19.36 -8.37 -5.96
CA GLY A 349 -19.55 -9.81 -5.86
C GLY A 349 -19.05 -10.45 -4.57
N PRO A 350 -19.52 -11.69 -4.27
CA PRO A 350 -19.04 -12.44 -3.13
C PRO A 350 -17.54 -12.77 -3.28
N GLY A 351 -16.80 -12.71 -2.17
CA GLY A 351 -15.35 -12.82 -2.14
C GLY A 351 -14.68 -11.62 -1.46
N GLU A 352 -13.64 -11.07 -2.08
CA GLU A 352 -12.80 -10.01 -1.50
C GLU A 352 -13.58 -8.73 -1.13
N TYR A 353 -14.66 -8.43 -1.87
CA TYR A 353 -15.42 -7.17 -1.76
C TYR A 353 -16.82 -7.34 -1.18
N GLU A 354 -17.15 -8.54 -0.66
CA GLU A 354 -18.49 -8.85 -0.14
C GLU A 354 -18.89 -7.92 1.02
N ASN A 355 -17.90 -7.48 1.81
CA ASN A 355 -18.13 -6.58 2.95
C ASN A 355 -18.78 -5.24 2.60
N ARG A 356 -18.79 -4.87 1.32
CA ARG A 356 -19.47 -3.68 0.79
C ARG A 356 -20.97 -3.70 1.00
N LEU A 357 -21.56 -4.88 1.09
CA LEU A 357 -22.99 -5.04 1.29
C LEU A 357 -23.43 -4.57 2.67
N TRP A 358 -22.52 -4.45 3.65
CA TRP A 358 -22.89 -4.11 5.02
C TRP A 358 -21.99 -3.10 5.75
N GLU A 359 -20.74 -2.89 5.31
CA GLU A 359 -19.80 -1.96 5.96
C GLU A 359 -19.73 -0.61 5.23
N PRO A 360 -19.52 0.52 5.93
CA PRO A 360 -19.20 1.80 5.31
C PRO A 360 -17.87 1.74 4.56
N SER A 361 -17.66 2.69 3.64
CA SER A 361 -16.39 2.83 2.92
C SER A 361 -15.26 3.11 3.93
N PRO A 362 -14.17 2.33 3.92
CA PRO A 362 -12.96 2.68 4.62
C PRO A 362 -12.42 4.06 4.22
N PRO A 363 -11.63 4.71 5.10
CA PRO A 363 -10.93 5.96 4.80
C PRO A 363 -10.10 5.87 3.52
N TYR A 364 -10.07 6.92 2.70
CA TYR A 364 -9.31 7.04 1.43
C TYR A 364 -9.72 6.07 0.31
N GLU A 365 -10.58 5.08 0.56
CA GLU A 365 -10.99 4.09 -0.45
C GLU A 365 -11.67 4.74 -1.67
N ARG A 366 -12.48 5.78 -1.48
CA ARG A 366 -13.14 6.47 -2.60
C ARG A 366 -12.17 7.29 -3.45
N PHE A 367 -11.17 7.91 -2.83
CA PHE A 367 -10.10 8.57 -3.57
C PHE A 367 -9.30 7.56 -4.40
N MET A 368 -9.05 6.37 -3.83
CA MET A 368 -8.45 5.27 -4.57
C MET A 368 -9.34 4.74 -5.70
N LEU A 369 -10.65 4.60 -5.45
CA LEU A 369 -11.63 4.14 -6.44
C LEU A 369 -11.70 5.09 -7.64
N ALA A 370 -11.75 6.40 -7.38
CA ALA A 370 -11.68 7.44 -8.39
C ALA A 370 -10.40 7.32 -9.23
N ALA A 371 -9.25 7.30 -8.55
CA ALA A 371 -7.95 7.19 -9.21
C ALA A 371 -7.83 5.91 -10.05
N ARG A 372 -8.29 4.77 -9.53
CA ARG A 372 -8.29 3.51 -10.27
C ARG A 372 -9.24 3.57 -11.47
N THR A 373 -10.44 4.12 -11.31
CA THR A 373 -11.41 4.27 -12.42
C THR A 373 -10.80 5.04 -13.59
N VAL A 374 -10.17 6.18 -13.32
CA VAL A 374 -9.50 6.97 -14.37
C VAL A 374 -8.30 6.21 -14.92
N HIS A 375 -7.47 5.63 -14.06
CA HIS A 375 -6.28 4.86 -14.49
C HIS A 375 -6.63 3.75 -15.48
N GLU A 376 -7.71 3.01 -15.24
CA GLU A 376 -8.23 1.98 -16.14
C GLU A 376 -8.66 2.56 -17.51
N TRP A 377 -9.38 3.68 -17.53
CA TRP A 377 -9.69 4.36 -18.79
C TRP A 377 -8.43 4.83 -19.53
N THR A 378 -7.43 5.28 -18.81
CA THR A 378 -6.18 5.76 -19.40
C THR A 378 -5.30 4.64 -19.95
N HIS A 379 -5.44 3.39 -19.49
CA HIS A 379 -4.83 2.23 -20.17
C HIS A 379 -5.32 2.12 -21.60
N LEU A 380 -6.64 2.16 -21.81
CA LEU A 380 -7.20 2.11 -23.16
C LEU A 380 -6.69 3.26 -24.04
N ALA A 381 -6.53 4.46 -23.50
CA ALA A 381 -5.95 5.59 -24.23
C ALA A 381 -4.45 5.39 -24.56
N ALA A 382 -3.68 4.84 -23.62
CA ALA A 382 -2.27 4.52 -23.82
C ALA A 382 -2.09 3.45 -24.89
N GLU A 383 -2.88 2.37 -24.83
CA GLU A 383 -2.95 1.31 -25.85
C GLU A 383 -3.37 1.84 -27.23
N SER A 384 -4.19 2.89 -27.26
CA SER A 384 -4.59 3.59 -28.50
C SER A 384 -3.48 4.48 -29.09
N GLY A 385 -2.34 4.60 -28.41
CA GLY A 385 -1.26 5.49 -28.81
C GLY A 385 -1.57 6.98 -28.59
N TRP A 386 -2.50 7.31 -27.69
CA TRP A 386 -2.88 8.70 -27.40
C TRP A 386 -1.95 9.39 -26.39
N ILE A 387 -1.03 8.63 -25.80
CA ILE A 387 0.17 9.19 -25.18
C ILE A 387 1.35 8.77 -26.05
N LEU A 388 2.03 9.74 -26.66
CA LEU A 388 2.99 9.50 -27.73
C LEU A 388 4.28 10.27 -27.53
N ILE A 389 5.30 9.88 -28.30
CA ILE A 389 6.55 10.65 -28.44
C ILE A 389 6.44 11.44 -29.75
N PRO A 390 6.35 12.78 -29.69
CA PRO A 390 6.24 13.61 -30.88
C PRO A 390 7.40 13.41 -31.86
N PRO A 391 7.18 13.62 -33.17
CA PRO A 391 8.27 13.53 -34.15
C PRO A 391 9.47 14.44 -33.82
N ALA A 392 9.22 15.60 -33.21
CA ALA A 392 10.24 16.58 -32.83
C ALA A 392 11.21 16.08 -31.74
N THR A 393 10.73 15.27 -30.79
CA THR A 393 11.54 14.74 -29.67
C THR A 393 11.94 13.29 -29.87
N ARG A 394 11.50 12.63 -30.95
CA ARG A 394 11.77 11.21 -31.22
C ARG A 394 13.27 10.87 -31.31
N SER A 395 14.08 11.73 -31.91
CA SER A 395 15.54 11.50 -31.97
C SER A 395 16.18 11.62 -30.59
N GLU A 396 15.74 12.60 -29.80
CA GLU A 396 16.19 12.80 -28.42
C GLU A 396 15.81 11.59 -27.54
N TRP A 397 14.55 11.13 -27.61
CA TRP A 397 14.09 9.95 -26.89
C TRP A 397 14.94 8.72 -27.21
N LYS A 398 15.25 8.47 -28.49
CA LYS A 398 16.13 7.36 -28.90
C LYS A 398 17.52 7.48 -28.27
N THR A 399 18.11 8.67 -28.31
CA THR A 399 19.41 8.93 -27.68
C THR A 399 19.33 8.68 -26.18
N LEU A 400 18.33 9.21 -25.49
CA LEU A 400 18.15 9.03 -24.04
C LEU A 400 17.96 7.57 -23.66
N THR A 401 17.22 6.78 -24.46
CA THR A 401 17.06 5.35 -24.21
C THR A 401 18.36 4.57 -24.39
N GLU A 402 19.18 4.90 -25.40
CA GLU A 402 20.49 4.27 -25.56
C GLU A 402 21.44 4.63 -24.43
N GLU A 403 21.50 5.92 -24.05
CA GLU A 403 22.29 6.40 -22.90
C GLU A 403 21.85 5.73 -21.59
N LEU A 404 20.55 5.46 -21.42
CA LEU A 404 20.06 4.73 -20.26
C LEU A 404 20.48 3.25 -20.27
N ALA A 405 20.45 2.59 -21.43
CA ALA A 405 20.98 1.22 -21.55
C ALA A 405 22.49 1.18 -21.24
N GLU A 406 23.26 2.14 -21.75
CA GLU A 406 24.67 2.30 -21.43
C GLU A 406 24.91 2.53 -19.93
N LEU A 407 24.06 3.33 -19.27
CA LEU A 407 24.13 3.55 -17.82
C LEU A 407 23.90 2.26 -17.03
N PHE A 408 22.96 1.40 -17.43
CA PHE A 408 22.79 0.08 -16.79
C PHE A 408 24.01 -0.83 -16.99
N ASP A 409 24.60 -0.83 -18.19
CA ASP A 409 25.84 -1.56 -18.47
C ASP A 409 27.00 -1.03 -17.60
N GLU A 410 27.13 0.30 -17.44
CA GLU A 410 28.10 0.96 -16.56
C GLU A 410 27.91 0.52 -15.10
N ILE A 411 26.67 0.61 -14.58
CA ILE A 411 26.32 0.22 -13.21
C ILE A 411 26.73 -1.23 -12.94
N TYR A 412 26.43 -2.15 -13.86
CA TYR A 412 26.83 -3.55 -13.72
C TYR A 412 28.35 -3.75 -13.81
N ALA A 413 29.02 -3.06 -14.73
CA ALA A 413 30.46 -3.18 -14.92
C ALA A 413 31.25 -2.76 -13.67
N VAL A 414 30.81 -1.71 -12.97
CA VAL A 414 31.47 -1.23 -11.75
C VAL A 414 31.01 -1.92 -10.46
N ALA A 415 29.93 -2.72 -10.52
CA ALA A 415 29.42 -3.45 -9.35
C ALA A 415 30.48 -4.41 -8.78
N PRO A 416 30.53 -4.64 -7.45
CA PRO A 416 31.47 -5.58 -6.85
C PRO A 416 31.35 -6.99 -7.44
N THR A 417 32.46 -7.74 -7.51
CA THR A 417 32.46 -9.12 -8.02
C THR A 417 31.45 -10.02 -7.30
N ALA A 418 31.24 -9.83 -5.99
CA ALA A 418 30.23 -10.55 -5.23
C ALA A 418 28.80 -10.30 -5.76
N VAL A 419 28.46 -9.04 -6.07
CA VAL A 419 27.16 -8.65 -6.65
C VAL A 419 26.99 -9.28 -8.03
N ARG A 420 27.99 -9.15 -8.91
CA ARG A 420 27.93 -9.76 -10.26
C ARG A 420 27.75 -11.27 -10.22
N ASN A 421 28.39 -11.95 -9.26
CA ASN A 421 28.22 -13.38 -9.07
C ASN A 421 26.80 -13.74 -8.58
N GLN A 422 26.22 -12.92 -7.70
CA GLN A 422 24.87 -13.10 -7.19
C GLN A 422 23.81 -12.89 -8.28
N THR A 423 24.03 -11.93 -9.19
CA THR A 423 23.12 -11.58 -10.28
C THR A 423 23.38 -12.37 -11.57
N ALA A 424 24.37 -13.27 -11.60
CA ALA A 424 24.72 -14.02 -12.81
C ALA A 424 23.55 -14.79 -13.44
N ARG A 425 22.63 -15.34 -12.62
CA ARG A 425 21.42 -16.04 -13.11
C ARG A 425 20.44 -15.10 -13.80
N GLU A 426 20.26 -13.89 -13.26
CA GLU A 426 19.45 -12.84 -13.89
C GLU A 426 20.03 -12.50 -15.27
N LEU A 427 21.35 -12.34 -15.37
CA LEU A 427 22.01 -12.07 -16.65
C LEU A 427 21.81 -13.19 -17.67
N THR A 428 21.86 -14.45 -17.23
CA THR A 428 21.60 -15.59 -18.14
C THR A 428 20.18 -15.53 -18.68
N GLY A 429 19.18 -15.25 -17.85
CA GLY A 429 17.80 -15.10 -18.31
C GLY A 429 17.59 -13.88 -19.23
N LEU A 430 18.25 -12.76 -18.94
CA LEU A 430 18.17 -11.55 -19.77
C LEU A 430 18.87 -11.70 -21.13
N LYS A 431 19.88 -12.57 -21.25
CA LYS A 431 20.57 -12.86 -22.51
C LYS A 431 19.66 -13.48 -23.57
N GLU A 432 18.56 -14.11 -23.18
CA GLU A 432 17.56 -14.60 -24.13
C GLU A 432 16.80 -13.44 -24.81
N GLU A 433 16.81 -12.24 -24.20
CA GLU A 433 16.14 -11.06 -24.73
C GLU A 433 17.07 -10.08 -25.47
N SER A 434 18.34 -9.97 -25.06
CA SER A 434 19.35 -9.11 -25.68
C SER A 434 20.78 -9.51 -25.32
N ASP A 435 21.73 -9.27 -26.22
CA ASP A 435 23.17 -9.47 -25.95
C ASP A 435 23.75 -8.52 -24.89
N ARG A 436 23.08 -7.38 -24.66
CA ARG A 436 23.48 -6.36 -23.66
C ARG A 436 22.50 -6.33 -22.49
N LEU A 437 23.04 -6.32 -21.26
CA LEU A 437 22.25 -6.25 -20.04
C LEU A 437 21.36 -5.02 -20.03
N GLY A 438 21.95 -3.85 -20.28
CA GLY A 438 21.23 -2.59 -20.23
C GLY A 438 20.04 -2.53 -21.19
N GLN A 439 20.17 -3.11 -22.38
CA GLN A 439 19.09 -3.19 -23.35
C GLN A 439 17.96 -4.12 -22.89
N ALA A 440 18.28 -5.27 -22.30
CA ALA A 440 17.27 -6.17 -21.75
C ALA A 440 16.50 -5.55 -20.56
N VAL A 441 17.21 -4.88 -19.64
CA VAL A 441 16.59 -4.16 -18.51
C VAL A 441 15.72 -3.01 -19.01
N LEU A 442 16.24 -2.20 -19.94
CA LEU A 442 15.50 -1.11 -20.56
C LEU A 442 14.21 -1.59 -21.22
N LYS A 443 14.27 -2.69 -22.00
CA LYS A 443 13.08 -3.27 -22.66
C LYS A 443 12.00 -3.63 -21.65
N ARG A 444 12.36 -4.31 -20.56
CA ARG A 444 11.42 -4.66 -19.48
C ARG A 444 10.88 -3.43 -18.75
N MET A 445 11.72 -2.42 -18.53
CA MET A 445 11.32 -1.16 -17.90
C MET A 445 10.33 -0.39 -18.79
N LEU A 446 10.60 -0.24 -20.09
CA LEU A 446 9.72 0.43 -21.04
C LEU A 446 8.42 -0.33 -21.28
N HIS A 447 8.41 -1.66 -21.19
CA HIS A 447 7.16 -2.41 -21.23
C HIS A 447 6.25 -2.07 -20.03
N ARG A 448 6.85 -1.88 -18.85
CA ARG A 448 6.12 -1.38 -17.67
C ARG A 448 5.85 0.11 -17.70
N SER A 449 6.35 0.83 -18.70
CA SER A 449 6.14 2.27 -18.76
C SER A 449 4.73 2.66 -19.15
N GLU A 450 3.84 1.71 -19.39
CA GLU A 450 2.43 2.01 -19.64
C GLU A 450 1.76 2.65 -18.42
N ASP A 451 2.07 2.17 -17.21
CA ASP A 451 1.44 2.64 -15.97
C ASP A 451 1.66 4.14 -15.73
N PHE A 452 2.84 4.70 -15.99
CA PHE A 452 3.00 6.15 -15.87
C PHE A 452 2.46 6.93 -17.06
N LEU A 453 2.36 6.38 -18.27
CA LEU A 453 1.61 7.06 -19.33
C LEU A 453 0.14 7.21 -18.94
N CYS A 454 -0.42 6.16 -18.34
CA CYS A 454 -1.75 6.18 -17.76
C CYS A 454 -1.85 7.27 -16.68
N ASN A 455 -0.93 7.28 -15.72
CA ASN A 455 -0.93 8.27 -14.64
C ASN A 455 -0.73 9.71 -15.14
N LEU A 456 0.08 9.92 -16.18
CA LEU A 456 0.30 11.23 -16.81
C LEU A 456 -1.02 11.79 -17.38
N LEU A 457 -1.80 10.95 -18.06
CA LEU A 457 -3.12 11.35 -18.55
C LEU A 457 -4.13 11.47 -17.39
N ALA A 458 -4.08 10.58 -16.41
CA ALA A 458 -5.04 10.54 -15.31
C ALA A 458 -5.05 11.83 -14.49
N GLN A 459 -3.91 12.53 -14.37
CA GLN A 459 -3.83 13.85 -13.74
C GLN A 459 -4.77 14.91 -14.33
N ARG A 460 -5.20 14.76 -15.58
CA ARG A 460 -6.16 15.68 -16.21
C ARG A 460 -7.59 15.50 -15.70
N PHE A 461 -7.89 14.35 -15.11
CA PHE A 461 -9.23 13.96 -14.67
C PHE A 461 -9.36 13.84 -13.15
N LEU A 462 -8.25 13.67 -12.44
CA LEU A 462 -8.22 13.49 -10.99
C LEU A 462 -8.03 14.81 -10.24
N SER A 463 -8.66 14.90 -9.07
CA SER A 463 -8.30 15.89 -8.06
C SER A 463 -6.92 15.59 -7.46
N LEU A 464 -6.34 16.59 -6.78
CA LEU A 464 -5.05 16.43 -6.11
C LEU A 464 -5.08 15.37 -5.01
N ASP A 465 -6.21 15.21 -4.31
CA ASP A 465 -6.37 14.23 -3.23
C ASP A 465 -6.50 12.79 -3.76
N GLU A 466 -7.20 12.61 -4.88
CA GLU A 466 -7.28 11.33 -5.59
C GLU A 466 -5.90 10.92 -6.12
N MET A 467 -5.17 11.86 -6.74
CA MET A 467 -3.84 11.59 -7.27
C MET A 467 -2.82 11.29 -6.17
N ASP A 468 -2.81 12.06 -5.08
CA ASP A 468 -1.94 11.78 -3.93
C ASP A 468 -2.24 10.41 -3.32
N THR A 469 -3.51 10.05 -3.19
CA THR A 469 -3.92 8.75 -2.66
C THR A 469 -3.40 7.61 -3.53
N TYR A 470 -3.50 7.75 -4.86
CA TYR A 470 -2.97 6.78 -5.80
C TYR A 470 -1.45 6.59 -5.67
N VAL A 471 -0.70 7.71 -5.70
CA VAL A 471 0.76 7.67 -5.66
C VAL A 471 1.26 7.10 -4.33
N ARG A 472 0.68 7.54 -3.20
CA ARG A 472 1.04 7.04 -1.86
C ARG A 472 0.75 5.56 -1.67
N ASN A 473 -0.19 4.99 -2.40
CA ASN A 473 -0.49 3.56 -2.37
C ASN A 473 0.42 2.72 -3.26
N ASN A 474 0.87 3.26 -4.40
CA ASN A 474 1.52 2.47 -5.44
C ASN A 474 3.06 2.56 -5.46
N VAL A 475 3.68 3.45 -4.68
CA VAL A 475 5.15 3.50 -4.53
C VAL A 475 5.57 2.90 -3.18
N TYR A 476 6.19 1.72 -3.19
CA TYR A 476 6.66 1.01 -1.98
C TYR A 476 7.91 0.15 -2.25
N SER A 477 8.44 -0.55 -1.23
CA SER A 477 9.79 -1.16 -1.27
C SER A 477 9.99 -2.35 -2.23
N HIS A 478 8.89 -2.99 -2.67
CA HIS A 478 8.91 -4.26 -3.41
C HIS A 478 9.81 -5.35 -2.79
N TRP A 479 10.11 -5.28 -1.49
CA TRP A 479 11.09 -6.16 -0.85
C TRP A 479 10.71 -7.64 -0.94
N GLU A 480 9.42 -7.93 -0.85
CA GLU A 480 8.88 -9.29 -0.91
C GLU A 480 8.54 -9.75 -2.33
N ASP A 481 8.50 -8.82 -3.30
CA ASP A 481 8.11 -9.10 -4.70
C ASP A 481 9.29 -9.70 -5.50
N ASP A 482 10.19 -10.44 -4.84
CA ASP A 482 11.48 -10.94 -5.36
C ASP A 482 11.35 -12.07 -6.41
N THR A 483 10.15 -12.30 -6.96
CA THR A 483 9.81 -13.56 -7.64
C THR A 483 9.96 -13.59 -9.16
N SER A 484 10.34 -12.52 -9.88
CA SER A 484 10.37 -12.63 -11.36
C SER A 484 11.42 -11.84 -12.16
N GLY A 485 12.25 -11.00 -11.53
CA GLY A 485 13.09 -10.05 -12.28
C GLY A 485 14.60 -10.16 -12.10
N GLY A 486 15.06 -10.42 -10.87
CA GLY A 486 16.44 -10.13 -10.48
C GLY A 486 16.64 -8.67 -10.06
N ALA A 487 17.85 -8.33 -9.63
CA ALA A 487 18.15 -7.05 -8.98
C ALA A 487 18.11 -5.85 -9.95
N TYR A 488 18.63 -6.00 -11.16
CA TYR A 488 18.69 -4.91 -12.15
C TYR A 488 17.31 -4.63 -12.76
N VAL A 489 16.49 -5.65 -12.98
CA VAL A 489 15.10 -5.46 -13.40
C VAL A 489 14.29 -4.73 -12.33
N GLN A 490 14.48 -5.07 -11.05
CA GLN A 490 13.83 -4.37 -9.94
C GLN A 490 14.34 -2.93 -9.79
N LEU A 491 15.64 -2.69 -10.02
CA LEU A 491 16.22 -1.35 -10.05
C LEU A 491 15.56 -0.50 -11.15
N GLY A 492 15.40 -1.04 -12.37
CA GLY A 492 14.70 -0.35 -13.46
C GLY A 492 13.23 -0.07 -13.12
N ARG A 493 12.52 -1.05 -12.55
CA ARG A 493 11.14 -0.87 -12.07
C ARG A 493 11.04 0.27 -11.05
N GLN A 494 11.89 0.28 -10.02
CA GLN A 494 11.86 1.30 -8.98
C GLN A 494 12.26 2.68 -9.49
N ALA A 495 13.20 2.77 -10.43
CA ALA A 495 13.57 4.04 -11.06
C ALA A 495 12.39 4.65 -11.86
N TYR A 496 11.53 3.80 -12.39
CA TYR A 496 10.32 4.20 -13.08
C TYR A 496 9.16 4.54 -12.14
N GLU A 497 8.85 3.69 -11.15
CA GLU A 497 7.82 3.97 -10.14
C GLU A 497 8.13 5.24 -9.32
N PHE A 498 9.42 5.57 -9.14
CA PHE A 498 9.85 6.86 -8.59
C PHE A 498 9.22 8.06 -9.32
N GLN A 499 9.02 7.96 -10.64
CA GLN A 499 8.45 9.04 -11.44
C GLN A 499 7.01 9.36 -11.06
N TYR A 500 6.29 8.43 -10.42
CA TYR A 500 4.92 8.65 -9.96
C TYR A 500 4.88 9.73 -8.88
N LEU A 501 5.95 9.87 -8.09
CA LEU A 501 6.05 10.86 -7.02
C LEU A 501 5.95 12.30 -7.57
N ARG A 502 6.50 12.54 -8.77
CA ARG A 502 6.41 13.83 -9.47
C ARG A 502 4.99 14.20 -9.89
N LEU A 503 4.09 13.21 -9.90
CA LEU A 503 2.70 13.38 -10.28
C LEU A 503 1.79 13.74 -9.07
N SER A 504 2.38 13.84 -7.88
CA SER A 504 1.70 14.13 -6.62
C SER A 504 2.20 15.43 -5.98
N ARG A 505 1.66 15.81 -4.83
CA ARG A 505 2.10 16.99 -4.06
C ARG A 505 3.31 16.71 -3.15
N ILE A 506 4.08 15.64 -3.38
CA ILE A 506 5.29 15.32 -2.61
C ILE A 506 6.42 16.28 -2.99
N GLU A 507 6.80 17.17 -2.06
CA GLU A 507 7.78 18.24 -2.31
C GLU A 507 9.22 17.73 -2.52
N ASP A 508 9.62 16.65 -1.82
CA ASP A 508 10.95 16.04 -1.92
C ASP A 508 10.84 14.53 -2.23
N PRO A 509 10.65 14.17 -3.51
CA PRO A 509 10.50 12.77 -3.95
C PRO A 509 11.69 11.88 -3.58
N MET A 510 12.92 12.39 -3.67
CA MET A 510 14.13 11.60 -3.38
C MET A 510 14.18 11.20 -1.91
N SER A 511 14.01 12.16 -1.01
CA SER A 511 14.00 11.89 0.42
C SER A 511 12.82 11.01 0.82
N TRP A 512 11.63 11.25 0.25
CA TRP A 512 10.44 10.44 0.49
C TRP A 512 10.69 8.98 0.10
N PHE A 513 11.24 8.75 -1.09
CA PHE A 513 11.48 7.43 -1.64
C PHE A 513 12.51 6.65 -0.83
N LEU A 514 13.70 7.23 -0.60
CA LEU A 514 14.79 6.55 0.12
C LEU A 514 14.40 6.19 1.55
N LYS A 515 13.61 7.04 2.23
CA LYS A 515 13.14 6.78 3.61
C LYS A 515 12.07 5.69 3.70
N SER A 516 11.30 5.46 2.64
CA SER A 516 10.09 4.61 2.68
C SER A 516 10.24 3.25 1.99
N THR A 517 11.21 3.10 1.09
CA THR A 517 11.29 1.95 0.16
C THR A 517 12.45 0.99 0.41
N TRP A 518 13.21 1.11 1.51
CA TRP A 518 14.45 0.33 1.77
C TRP A 518 15.43 0.31 0.59
N PHE A 519 15.33 1.28 -0.33
CA PHE A 519 16.14 1.31 -1.54
C PHE A 519 17.63 1.37 -1.20
N THR A 520 17.99 2.15 -0.18
CA THR A 520 19.37 2.26 0.30
C THR A 520 19.89 0.92 0.76
N GLU A 521 19.13 0.17 1.56
CA GLU A 521 19.56 -1.12 2.10
C GLU A 521 19.53 -2.23 1.07
N ARG A 522 18.65 -2.15 0.06
CA ARG A 522 18.55 -3.15 -1.01
C ARG A 522 19.55 -2.95 -2.13
N PHE A 523 19.84 -1.71 -2.53
CA PHE A 523 20.61 -1.42 -3.74
C PHE A 523 21.92 -0.67 -3.46
N ILE A 524 21.91 0.31 -2.56
CA ILE A 524 23.10 1.16 -2.32
C ILE A 524 24.10 0.45 -1.41
N GLN A 525 23.67 -0.03 -0.24
CA GLN A 525 24.56 -0.68 0.74
C GLN A 525 25.23 -1.96 0.21
N PRO A 526 24.54 -2.84 -0.54
CA PRO A 526 25.18 -4.01 -1.15
C PRO A 526 26.11 -3.66 -2.31
N GLY A 527 26.11 -2.41 -2.78
CA GLY A 527 26.92 -1.95 -3.91
C GLY A 527 26.36 -2.31 -5.28
N ILE A 528 25.06 -2.53 -5.41
CA ILE A 528 24.41 -2.75 -6.72
C ILE A 528 24.45 -1.46 -7.54
N ILE A 529 24.21 -0.32 -6.88
CA ILE A 529 24.30 1.02 -7.46
C ILE A 529 24.90 1.99 -6.43
N SER A 530 25.62 3.01 -6.89
CA SER A 530 26.03 4.12 -6.02
C SER A 530 24.93 5.18 -5.92
N GLU A 531 24.93 6.01 -4.88
CA GLU A 531 23.98 7.14 -4.76
C GLU A 531 24.05 8.08 -5.97
N ALA A 532 25.27 8.46 -6.40
CA ALA A 532 25.48 9.30 -7.58
C ALA A 532 24.99 8.63 -8.88
N SER A 533 25.18 7.32 -9.04
CA SER A 533 24.64 6.57 -10.18
C SER A 533 23.11 6.49 -10.14
N PHE A 534 22.51 6.41 -8.95
CA PHE A 534 21.07 6.43 -8.78
C PHE A 534 20.46 7.78 -9.15
N GLU A 535 21.06 8.89 -8.74
CA GLU A 535 20.64 10.24 -9.16
C GLU A 535 20.71 10.40 -10.69
N ARG A 536 21.79 9.91 -11.32
CA ARG A 536 21.92 9.87 -12.79
C ARG A 536 20.83 9.01 -13.42
N LEU A 537 20.54 7.84 -12.86
CA LEU A 537 19.51 6.92 -13.35
C LEU A 537 18.14 7.58 -13.31
N ILE A 538 17.74 8.13 -12.17
CA ILE A 538 16.46 8.83 -12.01
C ILE A 538 16.37 10.02 -12.97
N THR A 539 17.43 10.81 -13.11
CA THR A 539 17.47 11.95 -14.04
C THR A 539 17.25 11.51 -15.49
N LYS A 540 17.87 10.40 -15.91
CA LYS A 540 17.69 9.87 -17.27
C LYS A 540 16.27 9.34 -17.49
N VAL A 541 15.72 8.62 -16.52
CA VAL A 541 14.32 8.15 -16.59
C VAL A 541 13.34 9.32 -16.63
N THR A 542 13.57 10.38 -15.84
CA THR A 542 12.83 11.65 -15.90
C THR A 542 12.86 12.23 -17.32
N GLN A 543 14.03 12.37 -17.93
CA GLN A 543 14.18 12.91 -19.28
C GLN A 543 13.41 12.09 -20.34
N ILE A 544 13.43 10.75 -20.22
CA ILE A 544 12.66 9.86 -21.09
C ILE A 544 11.16 10.07 -20.87
N CYS A 545 10.72 10.16 -19.62
CA CYS A 545 9.32 10.39 -19.26
C CYS A 545 8.81 11.74 -19.79
N ASP A 546 9.64 12.78 -19.75
CA ASP A 546 9.32 14.12 -20.25
C ASP A 546 9.21 14.19 -21.78
N CYS A 547 9.68 13.17 -22.51
CA CYS A 547 9.48 13.07 -23.96
C CYS A 547 8.04 12.67 -24.35
N TYR A 548 7.27 12.09 -23.43
CA TYR A 548 5.89 11.68 -23.69
C TYR A 548 4.94 12.87 -23.61
N GLN A 549 3.98 12.90 -24.53
CA GLN A 549 2.95 13.93 -24.58
C GLN A 549 1.58 13.29 -24.82
N ILE A 550 0.56 13.88 -24.19
CA ILE A 550 -0.84 13.57 -24.45
C ILE A 550 -1.19 14.15 -25.82
N ASP A 551 -1.77 13.35 -26.71
CA ASP A 551 -2.36 13.83 -27.95
C ASP A 551 -3.64 14.61 -27.65
N GLU A 552 -3.50 15.91 -27.39
CA GLU A 552 -4.63 16.79 -27.05
C GLU A 552 -5.67 16.88 -28.20
N SER A 553 -5.34 16.46 -29.43
CA SER A 553 -6.32 16.38 -30.52
C SER A 553 -7.38 15.30 -30.29
N LYS A 554 -7.14 14.35 -29.36
CA LYS A 554 -8.10 13.32 -28.99
C LYS A 554 -9.08 13.77 -27.91
N PHE A 555 -8.79 14.89 -27.23
CA PHE A 555 -9.53 15.35 -26.05
C PHE A 555 -10.09 16.78 -26.21
N ASP A 556 -11.15 17.07 -25.47
CA ASP A 556 -11.64 18.41 -25.19
C ASP A 556 -11.63 18.68 -23.69
N PHE A 557 -10.45 19.02 -23.18
CA PHE A 557 -10.27 19.34 -21.75
C PHE A 557 -10.96 20.65 -21.31
N GLY A 558 -11.42 21.48 -22.24
CA GLY A 558 -12.13 22.73 -21.91
C GLY A 558 -13.43 22.46 -21.15
N THR A 559 -14.04 21.30 -21.39
CA THR A 559 -15.25 20.84 -20.70
C THR A 559 -15.01 20.45 -19.24
N LEU A 560 -13.76 20.11 -18.86
CA LEU A 560 -13.43 19.61 -17.52
C LEU A 560 -13.36 20.70 -16.45
N CYS A 561 -13.11 21.95 -16.83
CA CYS A 561 -12.97 23.09 -15.90
C CYS A 561 -14.29 23.54 -15.25
N GLN A 562 -15.45 23.04 -15.71
CA GLN A 562 -16.76 23.49 -15.24
C GLN A 562 -17.35 22.65 -14.08
N GLY A 563 -16.67 21.60 -13.60
CA GLY A 563 -17.28 20.61 -12.70
C GLY A 563 -16.46 20.13 -11.50
N VAL A 564 -15.41 20.85 -11.07
CA VAL A 564 -14.52 20.38 -9.98
C VAL A 564 -14.92 20.93 -8.59
N GLU A 565 -15.78 21.94 -8.49
CA GLU A 565 -16.06 22.62 -7.21
C GLU A 565 -17.14 21.95 -6.31
N SER A 566 -17.68 20.77 -6.65
CA SER A 566 -18.82 20.21 -5.88
C SER A 566 -18.97 18.69 -5.84
N LEU A 567 -17.95 17.97 -5.34
CA LEU A 567 -18.11 16.59 -4.86
C LEU A 567 -17.76 16.46 -3.38
#